data_AF-A0A257ZKY3-F1
#
_entry.id   AF-A0A257ZKY3-F1
#
_cell.length_a   1.000
_cell.length_b   1.000
_cell.length_c   1.000
_cell.angle_alpha   90.00
_cell.angle_beta   90.00
_cell.angle_gamma   90.00
#
_symmetry.space_group_name_H-M   'P 1'
#
loop_
_entity.id
_entity.type
_entity.pdbx_description
1 polymer ?
#
loop_
_entity_poly.entity_id
_entity_poly.type
_entity_poly.pdbx_seq_one_letter_code
_entity_poly.pdbx_strand_id
1 'polypeptide(L)'
;MRSISIFGATGSVGEQTVDLVTRAAPGTYRVVALTGGRNIARLAEMARSLRPEIAVCSDPSDLPDLRDRLTGTGITTAAGSDAIADAADRPADWVMSAIVGAAGLVPGFRALRHGRTLALANKESLVTAGPLLLAEAARHNATILPVDSEHSAIFQAVAGEDIASVERIILTASGGALRDWPLETLAKATVKEALAHPNWAMGQRITIDSASMFNKALEVIETREYFGVSPDQIEVIIHPESLIHSMVGFRDGAIMAHLGSP
;
A
#
# COMPACT_ATOMS: atom_id res chain seq x y z
N MET A 1 7.22 -5.59 -22.52
CA MET A 1 7.26 -4.37 -21.69
C MET A 1 5.94 -4.27 -20.95
N ARG A 2 5.96 -4.29 -19.61
CA ARG A 2 4.76 -4.21 -18.77
C ARG A 2 4.47 -2.75 -18.43
N SER A 3 3.21 -2.33 -18.58
CA SER A 3 2.79 -0.96 -18.26
C SER A 3 2.40 -0.82 -16.80
N ILE A 4 2.86 0.25 -16.14
CA ILE A 4 2.63 0.47 -14.71
C ILE A 4 2.15 1.89 -14.43
N SER A 5 1.27 2.05 -13.44
CA SER A 5 0.95 3.35 -12.86
C SER A 5 1.24 3.35 -11.37
N ILE A 6 1.82 4.42 -10.84
CA ILE A 6 2.20 4.52 -9.43
C ILE A 6 1.47 5.70 -8.80
N PHE A 7 0.53 5.39 -7.91
CA PHE A 7 -0.30 6.37 -7.21
C PHE A 7 0.24 6.58 -5.79
N GLY A 8 0.67 7.80 -5.46
CA GLY A 8 1.33 8.09 -4.18
C GLY A 8 2.85 7.84 -4.20
N ALA A 9 3.49 8.13 -5.34
CA ALA A 9 4.91 7.90 -5.60
C ALA A 9 5.87 8.56 -4.60
N THR A 10 5.52 9.73 -4.07
CA THR A 10 6.37 10.46 -3.12
C THR A 10 6.19 10.01 -1.66
N GLY A 11 5.39 8.96 -1.41
CA GLY A 11 5.26 8.31 -0.11
C GLY A 11 6.22 7.13 0.03
N SER A 12 6.33 6.55 1.23
CA SER A 12 7.27 5.44 1.53
C SER A 12 7.15 4.25 0.56
N VAL A 13 5.94 3.71 0.35
CA VAL A 13 5.71 2.61 -0.60
C VAL A 13 5.97 3.04 -2.06
N GLY A 14 5.62 4.28 -2.39
CA GLY A 14 5.86 4.84 -3.72
C GLY A 14 7.36 4.94 -4.05
N GLU A 15 8.16 5.44 -3.12
CA GLU A 15 9.62 5.55 -3.22
C GLU A 15 10.26 4.16 -3.43
N GLN A 16 9.86 3.18 -2.62
CA GLN A 16 10.31 1.79 -2.77
C GLN A 16 9.91 1.19 -4.12
N THR A 17 8.69 1.47 -4.58
CA THR A 17 8.22 1.04 -5.90
C THR A 17 9.07 1.66 -7.02
N VAL A 18 9.36 2.95 -6.94
CA VAL A 18 10.20 3.67 -7.91
C VAL A 18 11.63 3.13 -7.92
N ASP A 19 12.20 2.83 -6.75
CA ASP A 19 13.53 2.22 -6.62
C ASP A 19 13.59 0.85 -7.32
N LEU A 20 12.62 -0.04 -7.04
CA LEU A 20 12.52 -1.35 -7.69
C LEU A 20 12.36 -1.24 -9.21
N VAL A 21 11.53 -0.32 -9.68
CA VAL A 21 11.33 -0.06 -11.12
C VAL A 21 12.61 0.44 -11.78
N THR A 22 13.38 1.30 -11.09
CA THR A 22 14.63 1.88 -11.61
C THR A 22 15.76 0.85 -11.68
N ARG A 23 15.78 -0.13 -10.77
CA ARG A 23 16.77 -1.24 -10.78
C ARG A 23 16.46 -2.32 -11.81
N ALA A 24 15.24 -2.36 -12.37
CA ALA A 24 14.87 -3.32 -13.39
C ALA A 24 15.61 -3.08 -14.71
N ALA A 25 15.76 -4.14 -15.52
CA ALA A 25 16.41 -4.02 -16.82
C ALA A 25 15.70 -2.96 -17.70
N PRO A 26 16.44 -2.12 -18.46
CA PRO A 26 15.84 -1.12 -19.33
C PRO A 26 14.77 -1.71 -20.26
N GLY A 27 13.63 -1.04 -20.39
CA GLY A 27 12.51 -1.52 -21.22
C GLY A 27 11.64 -2.61 -20.57
N THR A 28 11.91 -2.99 -19.32
CA THR A 28 11.02 -3.90 -18.55
C THR A 28 9.66 -3.23 -18.33
N TYR A 29 9.68 -1.98 -17.85
CA TYR A 29 8.50 -1.22 -17.47
C TYR A 29 8.30 0.04 -18.32
N ARG A 30 7.04 0.31 -18.67
CA ARG A 30 6.58 1.60 -19.18
C ARG A 30 5.71 2.26 -18.12
N VAL A 31 6.09 3.43 -17.63
CA VAL A 31 5.29 4.15 -16.64
C VAL A 31 4.21 4.98 -17.35
N VAL A 32 2.95 4.73 -17.03
CA VAL A 32 1.78 5.39 -17.61
C VAL A 32 1.47 6.65 -16.80
N ALA A 33 1.19 6.50 -15.50
CA ALA A 33 0.92 7.61 -14.60
C ALA A 33 1.81 7.56 -13.36
N LEU A 34 2.24 8.75 -12.91
CA LEU A 34 2.97 8.94 -11.66
C LEU A 34 2.27 10.04 -10.85
N THR A 35 1.70 9.72 -9.70
CA THR A 35 1.04 10.72 -8.85
C THR A 35 1.82 10.95 -7.55
N GLY A 36 1.85 12.18 -7.08
CA GLY A 36 2.49 12.56 -5.82
C GLY A 36 1.62 13.50 -5.01
N GLY A 37 1.98 13.66 -3.74
CA GLY A 37 1.36 14.65 -2.87
C GLY A 37 1.91 16.05 -3.17
N ARG A 38 2.33 16.76 -2.11
CA ARG A 38 2.85 18.13 -2.19
C ARG A 38 4.37 18.22 -2.34
N ASN A 39 5.10 17.10 -2.35
CA ASN A 39 6.55 17.09 -2.55
C ASN A 39 6.89 17.17 -4.05
N ILE A 40 6.68 18.35 -4.63
CA ILE A 40 6.78 18.58 -6.08
C ILE A 40 8.19 18.41 -6.60
N ALA A 41 9.19 18.82 -5.84
CA ALA A 41 10.59 18.61 -6.19
C ALA A 41 10.89 17.11 -6.39
N ARG A 42 10.47 16.26 -5.44
CA ARG A 42 10.68 14.81 -5.53
C ARG A 42 9.85 14.17 -6.64
N LEU A 43 8.58 14.56 -6.78
CA LEU A 43 7.72 14.07 -7.87
C LEU A 43 8.34 14.37 -9.24
N ALA A 44 8.86 15.57 -9.45
CA ALA A 44 9.49 15.97 -10.71
C ALA A 44 10.80 15.21 -10.97
N GLU A 45 11.61 14.97 -9.93
CA GLU A 45 12.83 14.15 -10.03
C GLU A 45 12.50 12.72 -10.49
N MET A 46 11.54 12.07 -9.84
CA MET A 46 11.07 10.73 -10.22
C MET A 46 10.49 10.71 -11.63
N ALA A 47 9.68 11.71 -11.99
CA ALA A 47 9.07 11.81 -13.31
C ALA A 47 10.15 11.95 -14.41
N ARG A 48 11.21 12.73 -14.17
CA ARG A 48 12.33 12.86 -15.13
C ARG A 48 13.06 11.54 -15.35
N SER A 49 13.25 10.75 -14.29
CA SER A 49 13.91 9.44 -14.37
C SER A 49 13.04 8.40 -15.08
N LEU A 50 11.78 8.28 -14.64
CA LEU A 50 10.85 7.26 -15.12
C LEU A 50 10.15 7.59 -16.44
N ARG A 51 10.12 8.87 -16.83
CA ARG A 51 9.44 9.42 -18.01
C ARG A 51 7.99 8.89 -18.17
N PRO A 52 7.11 9.11 -17.16
CA PRO A 52 5.71 8.71 -17.27
C PRO A 52 5.00 9.51 -18.36
N GLU A 53 3.89 8.98 -18.88
CA GLU A 53 3.05 9.73 -19.83
C GLU A 53 2.40 10.95 -19.16
N ILE A 54 2.05 10.83 -17.87
CA ILE A 54 1.50 11.91 -17.04
C ILE A 54 2.08 11.90 -15.61
N ALA A 55 2.39 13.09 -15.10
CA ALA A 55 2.67 13.36 -13.69
C ALA A 55 1.55 14.20 -13.06
N VAL A 56 1.04 13.78 -11.89
CA VAL A 56 -0.09 14.46 -11.23
C VAL A 56 0.23 14.79 -9.78
N CYS A 57 0.10 16.05 -9.37
CA CYS A 57 0.18 16.44 -7.95
C CYS A 57 -1.22 16.56 -7.32
N SER A 58 -1.31 16.37 -6.00
CA SER A 58 -2.60 16.34 -5.30
C SER A 58 -3.27 17.70 -5.18
N ASP A 59 -2.50 18.79 -5.09
CA ASP A 59 -3.00 20.14 -4.85
C ASP A 59 -2.90 20.98 -6.13
N PRO A 60 -4.00 21.55 -6.67
CA PRO A 60 -3.96 22.41 -7.85
C PRO A 60 -3.03 23.62 -7.74
N SER A 61 -2.77 24.13 -6.53
CA SER A 61 -1.85 25.25 -6.32
C SER A 61 -0.39 24.91 -6.63
N ASP A 62 -0.04 23.62 -6.60
CA ASP A 62 1.30 23.12 -6.83
C ASP A 62 1.58 22.83 -8.34
N LEU A 63 0.56 22.93 -9.20
CA LEU A 63 0.66 22.63 -10.63
C LEU A 63 1.65 23.52 -11.42
N PRO A 64 1.74 24.85 -11.17
CA PRO A 64 2.74 25.68 -11.84
C PRO A 64 4.17 25.20 -11.58
N ASP A 65 4.52 24.88 -10.33
CA ASP A 65 5.86 24.37 -9.98
C ASP A 65 6.14 23.02 -10.65
N LEU A 66 5.16 22.12 -10.67
CA LEU A 66 5.32 20.82 -11.35
C LEU A 66 5.57 20.98 -12.86
N ARG A 67 4.80 21.88 -13.51
CA ARG A 67 4.97 22.21 -14.94
C ARG A 67 6.35 22.77 -15.22
N ASP A 68 6.76 23.78 -14.46
CA ASP A 68 8.05 24.44 -14.65
C ASP A 68 9.19 23.43 -14.52
N ARG A 69 9.15 22.59 -13.47
CA ARG A 69 10.14 21.52 -13.24
C ARG A 69 10.15 20.43 -14.30
N LEU A 70 9.09 20.25 -15.08
CA LEU A 70 8.99 19.23 -16.14
C LEU A 70 9.02 19.82 -17.56
N THR A 71 9.31 21.11 -17.70
CA THR A 71 9.47 21.76 -18.99
C THR A 71 10.50 21.03 -19.86
N GLY A 72 10.16 20.82 -21.14
CA GLY A 72 11.01 20.16 -22.13
C GLY A 72 11.06 18.64 -22.04
N THR A 73 10.39 18.01 -21.07
CA THR A 73 10.40 16.53 -20.93
C THR A 73 9.36 15.83 -21.81
N GLY A 74 8.32 16.54 -22.25
CA GLY A 74 7.16 15.96 -22.95
C GLY A 74 6.16 15.25 -22.02
N ILE A 75 6.40 15.22 -20.71
CA ILE A 75 5.51 14.63 -19.71
C ILE A 75 4.29 15.52 -19.52
N THR A 76 3.09 14.97 -19.61
CA THR A 76 1.86 15.72 -19.32
C THR A 76 1.78 16.00 -17.83
N THR A 77 1.36 17.20 -17.42
CA THR A 77 1.17 17.55 -16.00
C THR A 77 -0.28 17.90 -15.71
N ALA A 78 -0.83 17.36 -14.63
CA ALA A 78 -2.14 17.74 -14.12
C ALA A 78 -2.13 17.82 -12.59
N ALA A 79 -3.21 18.30 -11.98
CA ALA A 79 -3.30 18.40 -10.52
C ALA A 79 -4.73 18.27 -10.02
N GLY A 80 -4.87 17.91 -8.74
CA GLY A 80 -6.16 17.76 -8.06
C GLY A 80 -6.67 16.32 -8.06
N SER A 81 -7.67 16.08 -7.21
CA SER A 81 -8.32 14.77 -7.06
C SER A 81 -8.91 14.23 -8.35
N ASP A 82 -9.51 15.11 -9.16
CA ASP A 82 -10.13 14.72 -10.43
C ASP A 82 -9.07 14.27 -11.45
N ALA A 83 -7.94 15.00 -11.52
CA ALA A 83 -6.81 14.59 -12.36
C ALA A 83 -6.18 13.27 -11.90
N ILE A 84 -6.13 13.00 -10.60
CA ILE A 84 -5.69 11.71 -10.06
C ILE A 84 -6.69 10.61 -10.50
N ALA A 85 -7.98 10.86 -10.36
CA ALA A 85 -9.01 9.92 -10.78
C ALA A 85 -8.95 9.63 -12.29
N ASP A 86 -8.79 10.66 -13.12
CA ASP A 86 -8.68 10.53 -14.57
C ASP A 86 -7.37 9.85 -15.00
N ALA A 87 -6.27 10.04 -14.25
CA ALA A 87 -5.05 9.29 -14.46
C ALA A 87 -5.23 7.79 -14.19
N ALA A 88 -6.16 7.40 -13.31
CA ALA A 88 -6.47 6.00 -13.02
C ALA A 88 -7.31 5.33 -14.12
N ASP A 89 -8.00 6.11 -14.96
CA ASP A 89 -8.69 5.62 -16.16
C ASP A 89 -7.74 5.38 -17.36
N ARG A 90 -6.44 5.63 -17.18
CA ARG A 90 -5.41 5.26 -18.16
C ARG A 90 -5.02 3.79 -17.95
N PRO A 91 -5.26 2.89 -18.91
CA PRO A 91 -4.98 1.47 -18.73
C PRO A 91 -3.49 1.20 -18.47
N ALA A 92 -3.22 0.43 -17.42
CA ALA A 92 -1.91 -0.13 -17.11
C ALA A 92 -2.08 -1.61 -16.71
N ASP A 93 -1.08 -2.43 -17.01
CA ASP A 93 -1.07 -3.85 -16.61
C ASP A 93 -1.02 -4.02 -15.09
N TRP A 94 -0.48 -3.00 -14.39
CA TRP A 94 -0.32 -2.99 -12.95
C TRP A 94 -0.42 -1.57 -12.39
N VAL A 95 -1.25 -1.37 -11.37
CA VAL A 95 -1.42 -0.09 -10.68
C VAL A 95 -1.01 -0.25 -9.22
N MET A 96 0.02 0.47 -8.79
CA MET A 96 0.39 0.58 -7.38
C MET A 96 -0.49 1.63 -6.71
N SER A 97 -1.36 1.21 -5.78
CA SER A 97 -2.22 2.06 -4.96
C SER A 97 -1.57 2.29 -3.59
N ALA A 98 -0.80 3.38 -3.50
CA ALA A 98 -0.05 3.79 -2.31
C ALA A 98 -0.45 5.19 -1.80
N ILE A 99 -1.60 5.72 -2.24
CA ILE A 99 -2.19 6.93 -1.65
C ILE A 99 -2.73 6.59 -0.27
N VAL A 100 -2.33 7.36 0.73
CA VAL A 100 -2.71 7.16 2.14
C VAL A 100 -4.19 7.51 2.37
N GLY A 101 -4.88 6.71 3.18
CA GLY A 101 -6.26 6.97 3.60
C GLY A 101 -7.31 6.78 2.49
N ALA A 102 -8.52 7.28 2.73
CA ALA A 102 -9.65 7.14 1.82
C ALA A 102 -9.47 7.86 0.46
N ALA A 103 -8.46 8.73 0.33
CA ALA A 103 -8.13 9.40 -0.93
C ALA A 103 -7.70 8.41 -2.03
N GLY A 104 -7.21 7.23 -1.66
CA GLY A 104 -6.87 6.16 -2.60
C GLY A 104 -8.08 5.41 -3.18
N LEU A 105 -9.28 5.60 -2.60
CA LEU A 105 -10.46 4.80 -2.93
C LEU A 105 -10.92 5.04 -4.37
N VAL A 106 -11.18 6.29 -4.73
CA VAL A 106 -11.66 6.66 -6.08
C VAL A 106 -10.72 6.21 -7.20
N PRO A 107 -9.40 6.50 -7.16
CA PRO A 107 -8.49 5.99 -8.19
C PRO A 107 -8.38 4.46 -8.16
N GLY A 108 -8.48 3.81 -7.00
CA GLY A 108 -8.53 2.35 -6.90
C GLY A 108 -9.71 1.74 -7.64
N PHE A 109 -10.94 2.23 -7.41
CA PHE A 109 -12.13 1.79 -8.13
C PHE A 109 -12.04 2.04 -9.64
N ARG A 110 -11.48 3.19 -10.06
CA ARG A 110 -11.27 3.49 -11.49
C ARG A 110 -10.28 2.52 -12.13
N ALA A 111 -9.15 2.27 -11.49
CA ALA A 111 -8.13 1.34 -11.99
C ALA A 111 -8.68 -0.09 -12.18
N LEU A 112 -9.54 -0.57 -11.27
CA LEU A 112 -10.16 -1.90 -11.36
C LEU A 112 -11.01 -2.08 -12.62
N ARG A 113 -11.57 -1.01 -13.20
CA ARG A 113 -12.41 -1.06 -14.40
C ARG A 113 -11.69 -1.56 -15.65
N HIS A 114 -10.36 -1.59 -15.61
CA HIS A 114 -9.56 -2.08 -16.72
C HIS A 114 -9.31 -3.59 -16.70
N GLY A 115 -9.78 -4.31 -15.68
CA GLY A 115 -9.61 -5.78 -15.60
C GLY A 115 -8.15 -6.21 -15.46
N ARG A 116 -7.31 -5.36 -14.86
CA ARG A 116 -5.87 -5.60 -14.65
C ARG A 116 -5.55 -5.75 -13.18
N THR A 117 -4.29 -5.63 -12.81
CA THR A 117 -3.84 -5.82 -11.43
C THR A 117 -3.77 -4.48 -10.68
N LEU A 118 -4.44 -4.40 -9.54
CA LEU A 118 -4.28 -3.35 -8.54
C LEU A 118 -3.42 -3.89 -7.38
N ALA A 119 -2.17 -3.46 -7.27
CA ALA A 119 -1.36 -3.69 -6.08
C ALA A 119 -1.80 -2.70 -4.99
N LEU A 120 -2.44 -3.20 -3.95
CA LEU A 120 -3.07 -2.41 -2.92
C LEU A 120 -2.20 -2.36 -1.66
N ALA A 121 -1.53 -1.23 -1.45
CA ALA A 121 -0.84 -0.91 -0.19
C ALA A 121 -1.72 -0.08 0.76
N ASN A 122 -2.75 0.57 0.22
CA ASN A 122 -3.70 1.37 0.97
C ASN A 122 -4.78 0.49 1.64
N LYS A 123 -4.45 -0.01 2.83
CA LYS A 123 -5.37 -0.82 3.66
C LYS A 123 -6.70 -0.14 3.93
N GLU A 124 -6.71 1.19 4.06
CA GLU A 124 -7.93 1.95 4.35
C GLU A 124 -9.01 1.77 3.26
N SER A 125 -8.64 1.42 2.03
CA SER A 125 -9.62 1.09 0.99
C SER A 125 -10.40 -0.19 1.29
N LEU A 126 -9.74 -1.23 1.79
CA LEU A 126 -10.40 -2.47 2.22
C LEU A 126 -11.18 -2.28 3.52
N VAL A 127 -10.60 -1.55 4.49
CA VAL A 127 -11.32 -1.24 5.74
C VAL A 127 -12.60 -0.44 5.49
N THR A 128 -12.56 0.54 4.58
CA THR A 128 -13.70 1.44 4.31
C THR A 128 -14.74 0.80 3.40
N ALA A 129 -14.30 0.01 2.41
CA ALA A 129 -15.17 -0.43 1.31
C ALA A 129 -14.88 -1.85 0.82
N GLY A 130 -14.34 -2.73 1.67
CA GLY A 130 -13.89 -4.09 1.31
C GLY A 130 -14.85 -4.86 0.38
N PRO A 131 -16.11 -5.08 0.79
CA PRO A 131 -17.07 -5.80 -0.05
C PRO A 131 -17.32 -5.14 -1.40
N LEU A 132 -17.34 -3.80 -1.45
CA LEU A 132 -17.55 -3.04 -2.69
C LEU A 132 -16.32 -3.11 -3.60
N LEU A 133 -15.12 -3.01 -3.04
CA LEU A 133 -13.86 -3.03 -3.79
C LEU A 133 -13.62 -4.42 -4.40
N LEU A 134 -13.86 -5.48 -3.63
CA LEU A 134 -13.76 -6.87 -4.08
C LEU A 134 -14.84 -7.20 -5.13
N ALA A 135 -16.07 -6.73 -4.94
CA ALA A 135 -17.13 -6.87 -5.94
C ALA A 135 -16.80 -6.14 -7.24
N GLU A 136 -16.22 -4.93 -7.18
CA GLU A 136 -15.79 -4.22 -8.38
C GLU A 136 -14.65 -4.96 -9.10
N ALA A 137 -13.67 -5.49 -8.36
CA ALA A 137 -12.61 -6.30 -8.94
C ALA A 137 -13.16 -7.53 -9.67
N ALA A 138 -14.07 -8.27 -9.01
CA ALA A 138 -14.74 -9.43 -9.60
C ALA A 138 -15.54 -9.06 -10.86
N ARG A 139 -16.28 -7.94 -10.82
CA ARG A 139 -17.11 -7.46 -11.94
C ARG A 139 -16.31 -7.20 -13.22
N HIS A 140 -15.05 -6.79 -13.09
CA HIS A 140 -14.18 -6.50 -14.23
C HIS A 140 -13.11 -7.57 -14.48
N ASN A 141 -13.15 -8.69 -13.76
CA ASN A 141 -12.10 -9.70 -13.82
C ASN A 141 -10.70 -9.12 -13.53
N ALA A 142 -10.64 -8.15 -12.59
CA ALA A 142 -9.41 -7.55 -12.11
C ALA A 142 -8.85 -8.33 -10.92
N THR A 143 -7.55 -8.17 -10.66
CA THR A 143 -6.87 -8.80 -9.53
C THR A 143 -6.44 -7.73 -8.53
N ILE A 144 -6.80 -7.88 -7.26
CA ILE A 144 -6.21 -7.09 -6.17
C ILE A 144 -5.08 -7.91 -5.57
N LEU A 145 -3.87 -7.37 -5.55
CA LEU A 145 -2.71 -7.96 -4.87
C LEU A 145 -2.40 -7.18 -3.59
N PRO A 146 -2.36 -7.82 -2.42
CA PRO A 146 -2.03 -7.13 -1.18
C PRO A 146 -0.55 -6.79 -1.17
N VAL A 147 -0.22 -5.54 -0.83
CA VAL A 147 1.16 -5.06 -0.71
C VAL A 147 1.55 -4.88 0.75
N ASP A 148 0.57 -4.70 1.64
CA ASP A 148 0.82 -4.65 3.07
C ASP A 148 1.52 -5.94 3.54
N SER A 149 2.50 -5.80 4.45
CA SER A 149 3.55 -6.82 4.62
C SER A 149 2.98 -8.14 5.15
N GLU A 150 2.08 -8.04 6.12
CA GLU A 150 1.36 -9.12 6.75
C GLU A 150 0.45 -9.84 5.75
N HIS A 151 -0.29 -9.09 4.92
CA HIS A 151 -1.24 -9.65 3.96
C HIS A 151 -0.54 -10.23 2.74
N SER A 152 0.57 -9.64 2.32
CA SER A 152 1.46 -10.22 1.32
C SER A 152 2.03 -11.55 1.82
N ALA A 153 2.41 -11.63 3.10
CA ALA A 153 2.85 -12.87 3.74
C ALA A 153 1.76 -13.94 3.79
N ILE A 154 0.53 -13.56 4.18
CA ILE A 154 -0.63 -14.48 4.16
C ILE A 154 -0.91 -14.93 2.73
N PHE A 155 -0.95 -14.00 1.77
CA PHE A 155 -1.21 -14.29 0.36
C PHE A 155 -0.23 -15.31 -0.21
N GLN A 156 1.05 -15.18 0.13
CA GLN A 156 2.07 -16.15 -0.27
C GLN A 156 1.92 -17.50 0.45
N ALA A 157 1.52 -17.49 1.73
CA ALA A 157 1.31 -18.71 2.50
C ALA A 157 0.07 -19.51 2.04
N VAL A 158 -0.97 -18.86 1.52
CA VAL A 158 -2.16 -19.52 0.95
C VAL A 158 -2.08 -19.74 -0.56
N ALA A 159 -0.98 -19.35 -1.21
CA ALA A 159 -0.85 -19.43 -2.65
C ALA A 159 -0.87 -20.90 -3.12
N GLY A 160 -1.93 -21.28 -3.83
CA GLY A 160 -2.13 -22.65 -4.30
C GLY A 160 -2.94 -23.54 -3.34
N GLU A 161 -3.30 -23.02 -2.17
CA GLU A 161 -4.12 -23.70 -1.17
C GLU A 161 -5.60 -23.32 -1.29
N ASP A 162 -6.49 -24.18 -0.81
CA ASP A 162 -7.90 -23.85 -0.64
C ASP A 162 -8.06 -23.01 0.64
N ILE A 163 -8.67 -21.82 0.55
CA ILE A 163 -8.94 -20.99 1.74
C ILE A 163 -9.79 -21.73 2.78
N ALA A 164 -10.62 -22.69 2.35
CA ALA A 164 -11.38 -23.54 3.26
C ALA A 164 -10.50 -24.48 4.10
N SER A 165 -9.23 -24.68 3.74
CA SER A 165 -8.26 -25.46 4.54
C SER A 165 -7.62 -24.63 5.67
N VAL A 166 -7.76 -23.30 5.63
CA VAL A 166 -7.24 -22.40 6.66
C VAL A 166 -8.06 -22.58 7.94
N GLU A 167 -7.35 -22.90 9.03
CA GLU A 167 -7.90 -22.93 10.38
C GLU A 167 -7.82 -21.53 10.99
N ARG A 168 -6.64 -20.90 10.89
CA ARG A 168 -6.35 -19.60 11.50
C ARG A 168 -5.30 -18.80 10.73
N ILE A 169 -5.39 -17.48 10.82
CA ILE A 169 -4.41 -16.52 10.35
C ILE A 169 -3.79 -15.86 11.58
N ILE A 170 -2.46 -15.83 11.64
CA ILE A 170 -1.72 -15.24 12.73
C ILE A 170 -1.00 -13.99 12.21
N LEU A 171 -1.56 -12.83 12.52
CA LEU A 171 -0.99 -11.52 12.22
C LEU A 171 0.06 -11.16 13.26
N THR A 172 1.30 -10.95 12.81
CA THR A 172 2.38 -10.48 13.67
C THR A 172 2.39 -8.96 13.75
N ALA A 173 2.67 -8.37 14.91
CA ALA A 173 2.84 -6.93 15.09
C ALA A 173 4.19 -6.62 15.76
N SER A 174 4.87 -5.54 15.38
CA SER A 174 6.08 -5.10 16.10
C SER A 174 5.78 -4.63 17.54
N GLY A 175 4.54 -4.18 17.77
CA GLY A 175 4.10 -3.49 19.00
C GLY A 175 4.37 -1.98 19.00
N GLY A 176 5.08 -1.45 18.00
CA GLY A 176 5.38 -0.03 17.88
C GLY A 176 6.35 0.52 18.92
N ALA A 177 6.59 1.83 18.87
CA ALA A 177 7.58 2.52 19.71
C ALA A 177 7.22 2.53 21.21
N LEU A 178 5.94 2.36 21.53
CA LEU A 178 5.40 2.51 22.88
C LEU A 178 5.07 1.16 23.54
N ARG A 179 5.41 0.03 22.89
CA ARG A 179 5.08 -1.33 23.34
C ARG A 179 5.39 -1.60 24.81
N ASP A 180 6.60 -1.24 25.24
CA ASP A 180 7.15 -1.59 26.56
C ASP A 180 6.98 -0.45 27.57
N TRP A 181 6.19 0.59 27.24
CA TRP A 181 5.96 1.72 28.13
C TRP A 181 4.97 1.38 29.25
N PRO A 182 5.21 1.87 30.48
CA PRO A 182 4.20 1.81 31.54
C PRO A 182 2.91 2.55 31.17
N LEU A 183 1.76 2.03 31.61
CA LEU A 183 0.44 2.63 31.32
C LEU A 183 0.36 4.09 31.78
N GLU A 184 1.03 4.43 32.89
CA GLU A 184 1.01 5.76 33.50
C GLU A 184 1.75 6.81 32.65
N THR A 185 2.69 6.38 31.81
CA THR A 185 3.47 7.27 30.93
C THR A 185 2.90 7.35 29.52
N LEU A 186 2.18 6.31 29.07
CA LEU A 186 1.53 6.30 27.74
C LEU A 186 0.62 7.50 27.50
N ALA A 187 -0.17 7.91 28.50
CA ALA A 187 -1.07 9.06 28.39
C ALA A 187 -0.35 10.40 28.13
N LYS A 188 0.98 10.45 28.32
CA LYS A 188 1.82 11.64 28.11
C LYS A 188 2.72 11.52 26.88
N ALA A 189 2.61 10.43 26.12
CA ALA A 189 3.43 10.20 24.94
C ALA A 189 3.28 11.34 23.92
N THR A 190 4.40 11.82 23.42
CA THR A 190 4.45 12.87 22.41
C THR A 190 4.46 12.28 21.01
N VAL A 191 4.11 13.08 20.00
CA VAL A 191 4.23 12.71 18.58
C VAL A 191 5.66 12.27 18.25
N LYS A 192 6.67 12.96 18.79
CA LYS A 192 8.08 12.63 18.55
C LYS A 192 8.44 11.22 19.03
N GLU A 193 7.94 10.82 20.20
CA GLU A 193 8.20 9.50 20.78
C GLU A 193 7.44 8.41 20.00
N ALA A 194 6.19 8.66 19.63
CA ALA A 194 5.41 7.74 18.81
C ALA A 194 6.02 7.54 17.40
N LEU A 195 6.73 8.55 16.86
CA LEU A 195 7.42 8.46 15.57
C LEU A 195 8.75 7.68 15.59
N ALA A 196 9.26 7.28 16.76
CA ALA A 196 10.54 6.57 16.90
C ALA A 196 10.38 5.04 16.71
N HIS A 197 9.90 4.61 15.54
CA HIS A 197 9.63 3.20 15.27
C HIS A 197 10.92 2.34 15.32
N PRO A 198 10.91 1.17 15.99
CA PRO A 198 12.12 0.35 16.18
C PRO A 198 12.67 -0.29 14.90
N ASN A 199 11.78 -0.77 14.02
CA ASN A 199 12.19 -1.62 12.88
C ASN A 199 12.05 -0.98 11.50
N TRP A 200 11.11 -0.06 11.31
CA TRP A 200 10.66 0.39 9.98
C TRP A 200 10.79 1.91 9.81
N ALA A 201 11.23 2.34 8.64
CA ALA A 201 11.20 3.74 8.22
C ALA A 201 9.95 4.02 7.38
N MET A 202 8.88 4.52 8.01
CA MET A 202 7.57 4.68 7.39
C MET A 202 7.05 6.12 7.42
N GLY A 203 5.93 6.37 6.74
CA GLY A 203 5.22 7.65 6.80
C GLY A 203 4.63 7.93 8.18
N GLN A 204 4.49 9.21 8.55
CA GLN A 204 4.10 9.61 9.91
C GLN A 204 2.79 8.97 10.38
N ARG A 205 1.75 8.91 9.53
CA ARG A 205 0.44 8.35 9.90
C ARG A 205 0.55 6.89 10.35
N ILE A 206 1.08 6.02 9.48
CA ILE A 206 1.23 4.59 9.80
C ILE A 206 2.15 4.37 11.01
N THR A 207 3.15 5.23 11.21
CA THR A 207 4.01 5.16 12.40
C THR A 207 3.24 5.44 13.70
N ILE A 208 2.35 6.45 13.71
CA ILE A 208 1.46 6.72 14.85
C ILE A 208 0.44 5.59 15.05
N ASP A 209 -0.12 5.08 13.97
CA ASP A 209 -1.07 3.96 14.02
C ASP A 209 -0.37 2.69 14.55
N SER A 210 0.91 2.46 14.22
CA SER A 210 1.72 1.37 14.79
C SER A 210 1.98 1.56 16.29
N ALA A 211 2.36 2.77 16.72
CA ALA A 211 2.61 3.08 18.12
C ALA A 211 1.37 2.91 19.02
N SER A 212 0.18 3.10 18.47
CA SER A 212 -1.11 2.91 19.15
C SER A 212 -1.73 1.52 18.94
N MET A 213 -1.08 0.63 18.17
CA MET A 213 -1.62 -0.63 17.67
C MET A 213 -2.90 -0.50 16.81
N PHE A 214 -3.34 0.72 16.51
CA PHE A 214 -4.48 0.97 15.62
C PHE A 214 -4.21 0.47 14.20
N ASN A 215 -2.95 0.51 13.75
CA ASN A 215 -2.53 -0.09 12.48
C ASN A 215 -2.92 -1.56 12.42
N LYS A 216 -2.62 -2.34 13.47
CA LYS A 216 -2.95 -3.76 13.53
C LYS A 216 -4.46 -3.99 13.57
N ALA A 217 -5.23 -3.09 14.21
CA ALA A 217 -6.68 -3.16 14.19
C ALA A 217 -7.26 -2.98 12.77
N LEU A 218 -6.70 -2.07 11.96
CA LEU A 218 -7.07 -1.91 10.55
C LEU A 218 -6.74 -3.17 9.75
N GLU A 219 -5.57 -3.77 10.00
CA GLU A 219 -5.11 -4.96 9.29
C GLU A 219 -5.91 -6.23 9.64
N VAL A 220 -6.48 -6.32 10.84
CA VAL A 220 -7.46 -7.37 11.20
C VAL A 220 -8.72 -7.25 10.34
N ILE A 221 -9.25 -6.03 10.17
CA ILE A 221 -10.41 -5.80 9.29
C ILE A 221 -10.03 -6.13 7.84
N GLU A 222 -8.89 -5.64 7.37
CA GLU A 222 -8.39 -5.92 6.03
C GLU A 222 -8.23 -7.43 5.76
N THR A 223 -7.71 -8.19 6.74
CA THR A 223 -7.56 -9.65 6.64
C THR A 223 -8.90 -10.33 6.48
N ARG A 224 -9.89 -9.95 7.30
CA ARG A 224 -11.27 -10.45 7.20
C ARG A 224 -11.84 -10.17 5.81
N GLU A 225 -11.78 -8.91 5.37
CA GLU A 225 -12.37 -8.51 4.09
C GLU A 225 -11.69 -9.21 2.91
N TYR A 226 -10.35 -9.20 2.86
CA TYR A 226 -9.60 -9.70 1.70
C TYR A 226 -9.62 -11.23 1.58
N PHE A 227 -9.42 -11.95 2.70
CA PHE A 227 -9.33 -13.42 2.69
C PHE A 227 -10.67 -14.11 2.96
N GLY A 228 -11.72 -13.37 3.36
CA GLY A 228 -13.04 -13.94 3.62
C GLY A 228 -13.10 -14.86 4.84
N VAL A 229 -12.16 -14.73 5.77
CA VAL A 229 -12.12 -15.49 7.02
C VAL A 229 -12.99 -14.85 8.11
N SER A 230 -13.44 -15.63 9.08
CA SER A 230 -14.18 -15.09 10.22
C SER A 230 -13.25 -14.46 11.28
N PRO A 231 -13.72 -13.50 12.08
CA PRO A 231 -12.86 -12.80 13.06
C PRO A 231 -12.20 -13.72 14.10
N ASP A 232 -12.86 -14.82 14.46
CA ASP A 232 -12.34 -15.85 15.38
C ASP A 232 -11.21 -16.68 14.79
N GLN A 233 -11.00 -16.64 13.46
CA GLN A 233 -9.84 -17.23 12.80
C GLN A 233 -8.63 -16.29 12.79
N ILE A 234 -8.75 -15.04 13.25
CA ILE A 234 -7.66 -14.06 13.18
C ILE A 234 -7.04 -13.88 14.58
N GLU A 235 -5.80 -14.33 14.71
CA GLU A 235 -4.99 -14.12 15.90
C GLU A 235 -4.01 -12.96 15.68
N VAL A 236 -3.75 -12.18 16.72
CA VAL A 236 -2.72 -11.13 16.70
C VAL A 236 -1.67 -11.46 17.75
N ILE A 237 -0.41 -11.54 17.33
CA ILE A 237 0.72 -11.75 18.24
C ILE A 237 1.73 -10.62 18.10
N ILE A 238 2.40 -10.28 19.20
CA ILE A 238 3.53 -9.35 19.16
C ILE A 238 4.79 -10.13 18.80
N HIS A 239 5.44 -9.74 17.71
CA HIS A 239 6.73 -10.24 17.25
C HIS A 239 7.69 -9.05 17.06
N PRO A 240 8.44 -8.67 18.12
CA PRO A 240 9.30 -7.49 18.15
C PRO A 240 10.33 -7.42 17.04
N GLU A 241 10.82 -8.55 16.55
CA GLU A 241 11.88 -8.61 15.53
C GLU A 241 11.36 -8.33 14.12
N SER A 242 10.04 -8.48 13.89
CA SER A 242 9.40 -8.29 12.59
C SER A 242 10.02 -9.10 11.43
N LEU A 243 10.60 -10.26 11.73
CA LEU A 243 11.20 -11.16 10.73
C LEU A 243 10.16 -12.09 10.11
N ILE A 244 9.28 -12.65 10.93
CA ILE A 244 8.08 -13.34 10.46
C ILE A 244 7.03 -12.26 10.21
N HIS A 245 6.56 -12.12 8.97
CA HIS A 245 5.60 -11.08 8.62
C HIS A 245 4.14 -11.50 8.84
N SER A 246 3.83 -12.79 8.75
CA SER A 246 2.55 -13.41 9.16
C SER A 246 2.67 -14.92 9.05
N MET A 247 1.71 -15.63 9.64
CA MET A 247 1.60 -17.08 9.52
C MET A 247 0.17 -17.51 9.21
N VAL A 248 0.02 -18.68 8.60
CA VAL A 248 -1.26 -19.32 8.31
C VAL A 248 -1.22 -20.73 8.86
N GLY A 249 -2.15 -21.05 9.76
CA GLY A 249 -2.37 -22.39 10.28
C GLY A 249 -3.49 -23.10 9.52
N PHE A 250 -3.22 -24.35 9.14
CA PHE A 250 -4.13 -25.20 8.37
C PHE A 250 -4.75 -26.29 9.23
N ARG A 251 -5.91 -26.80 8.79
CA ARG A 251 -6.70 -27.81 9.52
C ARG A 251 -6.00 -29.17 9.69
N ASP A 252 -4.92 -29.41 8.97
CA ASP A 252 -4.07 -30.60 9.12
C ASP A 252 -2.97 -30.42 10.18
N GLY A 253 -2.91 -29.24 10.82
CA GLY A 253 -1.93 -28.86 11.83
C GLY A 253 -0.67 -28.20 11.28
N ALA A 254 -0.53 -28.05 9.97
CA ALA A 254 0.60 -27.34 9.38
C ALA A 254 0.52 -25.83 9.64
N ILE A 255 1.68 -25.18 9.76
CA ILE A 255 1.80 -23.72 9.81
C ILE A 255 2.80 -23.28 8.74
N MET A 256 2.35 -22.39 7.86
CA MET A 256 3.21 -21.73 6.88
C MET A 256 3.46 -20.29 7.30
N ALA A 257 4.70 -19.84 7.15
CA ALA A 257 5.14 -18.50 7.51
C ALA A 257 5.96 -17.91 6.38
N HIS A 258 5.80 -16.60 6.13
CA HIS A 258 6.69 -15.86 5.25
C HIS A 258 7.61 -14.98 6.09
N LEU A 259 8.90 -15.02 5.76
CA LEU A 259 9.95 -14.32 6.49
C LEU A 259 10.74 -13.41 5.56
N GLY A 260 11.16 -12.25 6.08
CA GLY A 260 11.94 -11.26 5.33
C GLY A 260 12.61 -10.26 6.26
N SER A 261 13.54 -9.48 5.72
CA SER A 261 14.01 -8.29 6.44
C SER A 261 12.91 -7.25 6.45
N PRO A 262 12.65 -6.60 7.60
CA PRO A 262 11.96 -5.33 7.61
C PRO A 262 12.79 -4.22 6.95
#